data_AF-A0A533X825-F1
#
_entry.id   AF-A0A533X825-F1
#
_cell.length_a   1.000
_cell.length_b   1.000
_cell.length_c   1.000
_cell.angle_alpha   90.00
_cell.angle_beta   90.00
_cell.angle_gamma   90.00
#
_symmetry.space_group_name_H-M   'P 1'
#
loop_
_entity.id
_entity.type
_entity.pdbx_description
1 polymer ?
#
loop_
_entity_poly.entity_id
_entity_poly.type
_entity_poly.pdbx_seq_one_letter_code
_entity_poly.pdbx_strand_id
1 'polypeptide(L)'
;MDCLLLRHGIAMDREAWKGQEAQRPLTPKGAEKTRAVVSGLLRLGLDPTHLLSSPFTRALDTARFLREAFHLRGEVQVCDELLPDAPPDKLFPVLASLPEDACVVCVGHE
;
A
#
# COMPACT_ATOMS: atom_id res chain seq x y z
N MET A 1 7.76 -3.10 -16.96
CA MET A 1 7.20 -2.61 -15.69
C MET A 1 6.24 -3.65 -15.16
N ASP A 2 6.41 -4.03 -13.90
CA ASP A 2 5.46 -4.85 -13.15
C ASP A 2 4.72 -3.97 -12.14
N CYS A 3 3.40 -4.17 -12.01
CA CYS A 3 2.58 -3.41 -11.07
C CYS A 3 1.76 -4.36 -10.19
N LEU A 4 1.96 -4.28 -8.88
CA LEU A 4 1.24 -5.04 -7.88
C LEU A 4 0.25 -4.12 -7.16
N LEU A 5 -1.03 -4.43 -7.25
CA LEU A 5 -2.08 -3.74 -6.52
C LEU A 5 -2.37 -4.47 -5.22
N LEU A 6 -2.16 -3.79 -4.09
CA LEU A 6 -2.42 -4.33 -2.76
C LEU A 6 -3.50 -3.50 -2.07
N ARG A 7 -4.59 -4.15 -1.68
CA ARG A 7 -5.52 -3.52 -0.74
C ARG A 7 -4.86 -3.39 0.63
N HIS A 8 -5.13 -2.31 1.34
CA HIS A 8 -4.73 -2.16 2.73
C HIS A 8 -5.17 -3.35 3.60
N GLY A 9 -4.44 -3.59 4.69
CA GLY A 9 -4.77 -4.59 5.70
C GLY A 9 -6.10 -4.34 6.42
N ILE A 10 -6.55 -5.27 7.25
CA ILE A 10 -7.84 -5.14 7.94
C ILE A 10 -7.79 -3.96 8.91
N ALA A 11 -8.55 -2.91 8.61
CA ALA A 11 -8.68 -1.72 9.44
C ALA A 11 -9.72 -1.89 10.54
N MET A 12 -9.64 -1.03 11.57
CA MET A 12 -10.69 -0.95 12.59
C MET A 12 -12.05 -0.74 11.94
N ASP A 13 -13.09 -1.28 12.58
CA ASP A 13 -14.47 -1.08 12.15
C ASP A 13 -14.82 0.42 12.08
N ARG A 14 -15.60 0.81 11.07
CA ARG A 14 -15.87 2.23 10.76
C ARG A 14 -16.76 2.86 11.84
N GLU A 15 -17.73 2.11 12.34
CA GLU A 15 -18.68 2.54 13.37
C GLU A 15 -18.02 2.61 14.75
N ALA A 16 -17.06 1.71 15.01
CA ALA A 16 -16.25 1.69 16.22
C ALA A 16 -15.19 2.81 16.27
N TRP A 17 -14.67 3.24 15.11
CA TRP A 17 -13.66 4.30 15.04
C TRP A 17 -14.26 5.69 15.30
N LYS A 18 -13.71 6.43 16.26
CA LYS A 18 -14.18 7.77 16.64
C LYS A 18 -13.32 8.92 16.11
N GLY A 19 -12.20 8.60 15.46
CA GLY A 19 -11.32 9.59 14.84
C GLY A 19 -11.71 9.91 13.39
N GLN A 20 -10.84 10.65 12.70
CA GLN A 20 -11.02 10.93 11.28
C GLN A 20 -10.90 9.64 10.44
N GLU A 21 -11.75 9.45 9.43
CA GLU A 21 -11.72 8.24 8.59
C GLU A 21 -10.36 8.00 7.93
N ALA A 22 -9.69 9.07 7.50
CA ALA A 22 -8.34 9.01 6.94
C ALA A 22 -7.30 8.46 7.93
N GLN A 23 -7.55 8.61 9.24
CA GLN A 23 -6.67 8.16 10.32
C GLN A 23 -7.04 6.78 10.88
N ARG A 24 -8.08 6.12 10.32
CA ARG A 24 -8.55 4.82 10.81
C ARG A 24 -7.44 3.77 10.66
N PRO A 25 -6.93 3.20 11.76
CA PRO A 25 -5.74 2.37 11.74
C PRO A 25 -6.07 0.92 11.37
N LEU A 26 -5.02 0.14 11.12
CA LEU A 26 -5.12 -1.32 11.08
C LEU A 26 -5.56 -1.87 12.44
N THR A 27 -6.33 -2.96 12.44
CA THR A 27 -6.50 -3.78 13.65
C THR A 27 -5.20 -4.55 13.93
N PRO A 28 -4.94 -4.99 15.17
CA PRO A 28 -3.81 -5.88 15.47
C PRO A 28 -3.80 -7.14 14.59
N LYS A 29 -4.97 -7.77 14.42
CA LYS A 29 -5.16 -8.93 13.52
C LYS A 29 -4.91 -8.58 12.05
N GLY A 30 -5.31 -7.39 11.62
CA GLY A 30 -5.05 -6.87 10.29
C GLY A 30 -3.56 -6.72 10.03
N ALA A 31 -2.83 -6.13 10.98
CA ALA A 31 -1.39 -5.99 10.90
C ALA A 31 -0.67 -7.34 10.87
N GLU A 32 -1.10 -8.32 11.67
CA GLU A 32 -0.56 -9.70 11.63
C GLU A 32 -0.78 -10.35 10.25
N LYS A 33 -2.01 -10.29 9.74
CA LYS A 33 -2.33 -10.83 8.41
C LYS A 33 -1.56 -10.13 7.30
N THR A 34 -1.39 -8.81 7.36
CA THR A 34 -0.57 -8.08 6.38
C THR A 34 0.86 -8.58 6.41
N ARG A 35 1.49 -8.76 7.59
CA ARG A 35 2.85 -9.32 7.68
C ARG A 35 2.95 -10.72 7.07
N ALA A 36 1.93 -11.57 7.25
CA ALA A 36 1.89 -12.88 6.61
C ALA A 36 1.83 -12.79 5.07
N VAL A 37 1.02 -11.87 4.52
CA VAL A 37 0.98 -11.59 3.07
C VAL A 37 2.35 -11.13 2.58
N VAL A 38 2.97 -10.16 3.27
CA VAL A 38 4.29 -9.64 2.93
C VAL A 38 5.35 -10.75 2.95
N SER A 39 5.33 -11.64 3.94
CA SER A 39 6.21 -12.82 3.97
C SER A 39 5.97 -13.75 2.78
N GLY A 40 4.72 -13.93 2.36
CA GLY A 40 4.38 -14.66 1.15
C GLY A 40 4.99 -14.03 -0.11
N LEU A 41 4.88 -12.70 -0.25
CA LEU A 41 5.46 -11.97 -1.37
C LEU A 41 6.98 -12.10 -1.44
N LEU A 42 7.68 -12.08 -0.29
CA LEU A 42 9.12 -12.35 -0.22
C LEU A 42 9.47 -13.76 -0.72
N ARG A 43 8.68 -14.78 -0.36
CA ARG A 43 8.91 -16.17 -0.80
C ARG A 43 8.68 -16.36 -2.29
N LEU A 44 7.87 -15.50 -2.92
CA LEU A 44 7.66 -15.49 -4.36
C LEU A 44 8.84 -14.86 -5.12
N GLY A 45 9.85 -14.33 -4.43
CA GLY A 45 11.02 -13.72 -5.06
C GLY A 45 10.73 -12.39 -5.72
N LEU A 46 9.71 -11.67 -5.26
CA LEU A 46 9.44 -10.31 -5.72
C LEU A 46 10.57 -9.37 -5.29
N ASP A 47 10.93 -8.45 -6.17
CA ASP A 47 11.91 -7.38 -5.91
C ASP A 47 11.29 -6.01 -6.25
N PRO A 48 10.40 -5.48 -5.40
CA PRO A 48 9.85 -4.15 -5.60
C PRO A 48 10.96 -3.10 -5.64
N THR A 49 10.78 -2.12 -6.51
CA THR A 49 11.67 -0.96 -6.66
C THR A 49 10.99 0.32 -6.18
N HIS A 50 9.65 0.37 -6.28
CA HIS A 50 8.83 1.52 -5.93
C HIS A 50 7.65 1.08 -5.07
N LEU A 51 7.28 1.94 -4.12
CA LEU A 51 6.17 1.69 -3.20
C LEU A 51 5.31 2.95 -3.09
N LEU A 52 4.12 2.88 -3.67
CA LEU A 52 3.09 3.92 -3.63
C LEU A 52 2.04 3.54 -2.59
N SER A 53 1.49 4.53 -1.90
CA SER A 53 0.39 4.31 -0.95
C SER A 53 -0.62 5.45 -0.98
N SER A 54 -1.90 5.13 -0.80
CA SER A 54 -2.88 6.16 -0.42
C SER A 54 -2.45 6.84 0.88
N PRO A 55 -2.85 8.10 1.11
CA PRO A 55 -2.52 8.85 2.33
C PRO A 55 -3.21 8.31 3.59
N PHE A 56 -4.22 7.43 3.49
CA PHE A 56 -4.92 6.92 4.66
C PHE A 56 -4.03 6.01 5.52
N THR A 57 -4.10 6.15 6.85
CA THR A 57 -3.23 5.48 7.82
C THR A 57 -3.16 3.98 7.62
N ARG A 58 -4.29 3.29 7.42
CA ARG A 58 -4.32 1.85 7.15
C ARG A 58 -3.53 1.43 5.90
N ALA A 59 -3.51 2.25 4.86
CA ALA A 59 -2.72 1.99 3.65
C ALA A 59 -1.24 2.25 3.92
N LEU A 60 -0.91 3.38 4.56
CA LEU A 60 0.47 3.72 4.94
C LEU A 60 1.11 2.67 5.86
N ASP A 61 0.37 2.17 6.85
CA ASP A 61 0.88 1.13 7.75
C ASP A 61 1.12 -0.19 7.00
N THR A 62 0.26 -0.53 6.05
CA THR A 62 0.46 -1.69 5.17
C THR A 62 1.71 -1.50 4.30
N ALA A 63 1.89 -0.33 3.70
CA ALA A 63 3.08 0.02 2.92
C ALA A 63 4.36 -0.02 3.77
N ARG A 64 4.32 0.45 5.01
CA ARG A 64 5.47 0.38 5.93
C ARG A 64 5.94 -1.05 6.18
N PHE A 65 5.01 -2.00 6.35
CA PHE A 65 5.38 -3.41 6.49
C PHE A 65 6.05 -3.97 5.23
N LEU A 66 5.59 -3.58 4.04
CA LEU A 66 6.25 -3.92 2.78
C LEU A 66 7.67 -3.33 2.73
N ARG A 67 7.82 -2.03 3.02
CA ARG A 67 9.10 -1.33 3.00
C ARG A 67 10.13 -1.99 3.92
N GLU A 68 9.72 -2.29 5.15
CA GLU A 68 10.57 -2.94 6.15
C GLU A 68 11.02 -4.33 5.69
N ALA A 69 10.10 -5.13 5.15
CA ALA A 69 10.36 -6.51 4.77
C ALA A 69 11.21 -6.63 3.49
N PHE A 70 11.00 -5.75 2.51
CA PHE A 70 11.77 -5.70 1.26
C PHE A 70 13.06 -4.88 1.39
N HIS A 71 13.34 -4.27 2.55
CA HIS A 71 14.50 -3.40 2.75
C HIS A 71 14.62 -2.29 1.69
N LEU A 72 13.48 -1.76 1.25
CA LEU A 72 13.39 -0.70 0.26
C LEU A 72 14.11 0.56 0.80
N ARG A 73 15.07 1.07 0.02
CA ARG A 73 15.83 2.28 0.37
C ARG A 73 15.02 3.56 0.19
N GLY A 74 14.03 3.54 -0.71
CA GLY A 74 13.13 4.66 -0.95
C GLY A 74 12.07 4.81 0.14
N GLU A 75 11.59 6.04 0.32
CA GLU A 75 10.42 6.30 1.15
C GLU A 75 9.13 5.79 0.47
N VAL A 76 8.08 5.58 1.28
CA VAL A 76 6.75 5.34 0.73
C VAL A 76 6.28 6.61 0.04
N GLN A 77 6.04 6.56 -1.27
CA GLN A 77 5.49 7.69 -1.99
C GLN A 77 3.98 7.77 -1.76
N VAL A 78 3.54 8.86 -1.14
CA VAL A 78 2.12 9.15 -0.92
C VAL A 78 1.50 9.59 -2.25
N CYS A 79 0.36 8.98 -2.60
CA CYS A 79 -0.30 9.15 -3.88
C CYS A 79 -1.82 9.28 -3.64
N ASP A 80 -2.36 10.48 -3.90
CA ASP A 80 -3.79 10.75 -3.70
C ASP A 80 -4.65 10.02 -4.74
N GLU A 81 -4.06 9.66 -5.89
CA GLU A 81 -4.66 8.82 -6.92
C GLU A 81 -4.93 7.37 -6.44
N LEU A 82 -4.45 7.00 -5.25
CA LEU A 82 -4.77 5.75 -4.57
C LEU A 82 -5.83 5.89 -3.47
N LEU A 83 -6.47 7.05 -3.32
CA LEU A 83 -7.62 7.23 -2.41
C LEU A 83 -8.82 6.35 -2.83
N PRO A 84 -9.73 5.99 -1.91
CA PRO A 84 -10.86 5.10 -2.23
C PRO A 84 -11.76 5.63 -3.34
N ASP A 85 -11.93 6.96 -3.40
CA ASP A 85 -12.81 7.62 -4.36
C ASP A 85 -12.04 8.19 -5.57
N ALA A 86 -10.74 7.90 -5.68
CA ALA A 86 -9.92 8.37 -6.79
C ALA A 86 -10.25 7.59 -8.08
N PRO A 87 -10.45 8.28 -9.23
CA PRO A 87 -10.65 7.60 -10.50
C PRO A 87 -9.40 6.79 -10.90
N PRO A 88 -9.52 5.50 -11.28
CA PRO A 88 -8.36 4.65 -11.59
C PRO A 88 -7.49 5.19 -12.75
N ASP A 89 -8.09 5.94 -13.69
CA ASP A 89 -7.37 6.53 -14.82
C ASP A 89 -6.35 7.59 -14.39
N LYS A 90 -6.51 8.18 -13.20
CA LYS A 90 -5.55 9.13 -12.63
C LYS A 90 -4.25 8.47 -12.17
N LEU A 91 -4.25 7.15 -11.92
CA LEU A 91 -3.04 6.43 -11.54
C LEU A 91 -2.10 6.21 -12.74
N PHE A 92 -2.62 6.13 -13.98
CA PHE A 92 -1.79 5.82 -15.15
C PHE A 92 -0.66 6.83 -15.40
N PRO A 93 -0.87 8.15 -15.34
CA PRO A 93 0.23 9.11 -15.46
C PRO A 93 1.31 8.96 -14.40
N VAL A 94 0.94 8.59 -13.16
CA VAL A 94 1.91 8.34 -12.09
C VAL A 94 2.76 7.12 -12.42
N LEU A 95 2.13 6.02 -12.84
CA LEU A 95 2.81 4.79 -13.25
C LEU A 95 3.72 5.02 -14.47
N ALA A 96 3.25 5.78 -15.46
CA ALA A 96 3.99 6.11 -16.66
C ALA A 96 5.20 7.04 -16.41
N SER A 97 5.27 7.69 -15.24
CA SER A 97 6.42 8.51 -14.85
C SER A 97 7.57 7.69 -14.24
N LEU A 98 7.32 6.42 -13.91
CA LEU A 98 8.33 5.51 -13.35
C LEU A 98 9.19 4.90 -14.46
N PRO A 99 10.41 4.42 -14.13
CA PRO A 99 11.27 3.70 -15.08
C PRO A 99 10.57 2.50 -15.74
N GLU A 100 10.93 2.19 -17.00
CA GLU A 100 10.32 1.06 -17.74
C GLU A 100 10.54 -0.31 -17.06
N ASP A 101 11.63 -0.47 -16.32
CA ASP A 101 11.99 -1.66 -15.56
C ASP A 101 11.47 -1.64 -14.11
N ALA A 102 10.65 -0.64 -13.73
CA ALA A 102 10.09 -0.56 -12.39
C ALA A 102 9.20 -1.76 -12.07
N CYS A 103 9.43 -2.35 -10.90
CA CYS A 103 8.47 -3.19 -10.17
C CYS A 103 7.83 -2.33 -9.08
N VAL A 104 6.58 -1.92 -9.25
CA VAL A 104 5.88 -1.02 -8.32
C VAL A 104 4.81 -1.76 -7.53
N VAL A 105 4.75 -1.48 -6.23
CA VAL A 105 3.65 -1.91 -5.36
C VAL A 105 2.79 -0.69 -5.03
N CYS A 106 1.50 -0.76 -5.33
CA CYS A 106 0.52 0.28 -5.02
C CYS A 106 -0.39 -0.19 -3.89
N VAL A 107 -0.40 0.52 -2.76
CA VAL A 107 -1.27 0.20 -1.62
C VAL A 107 -2.48 1.13 -1.59
N GLY A 108 -3.66 0.57 -1.89
CA GLY A 108 -4.91 1.32 -2.03
C GLY A 108 -6.08 0.69 -1.28
N HIS A 109 -7.29 0.91 -1.80
CA HIS A 109 -8.57 0.45 -1.25
C HIS A 109 -9.28 -0.48 -2.25
N GLU A 110 -10.56 -0.79 -2.04
CA GLU A 110 -11.39 -1.51 -3.02
C GLU A 110 -11.89 -0.58 -4.13
#